data_AF-A0A8J8DDK5-F1
#
_entry.id   AF-A0A8J8DDK5-F1
#
_cell.length_a   1.000
_cell.length_b   1.000
_cell.length_c   1.000
_cell.angle_alpha   90.00
_cell.angle_beta   90.00
_cell.angle_gamma   90.00
#
_symmetry.space_group_name_H-M   'P 1'
#
loop_
_entity.id
_entity.type
_entity.pdbx_description
1 polymer ?
#
loop_
_entity_poly.entity_id
_entity_poly.type
_entity_poly.pdbx_seq_one_letter_code
_entity_poly.pdbx_strand_id
1 'polypeptide(L)'
;MKSFLTEQQIRILQLRAKGLKQSEIAELLGTSRANVSILEHRALEKIEKARNTLIIWEQINSKISIEVKKGEDIFTIPDKLFKKADELKIKVPYSTAEIIAFLVEHAPIDDRIAKRDFTLFLDAQDRLKISECLLEDIDEIRKNYRSENPI
;
A
#
# COMPACT_ATOMS: atom_id res chain seq x y z
N MET A 1 10.10 9.32 20.37
CA MET A 1 9.65 8.86 19.04
C MET A 1 8.92 10.01 18.37
N LYS A 2 9.25 10.38 17.11
CA LYS A 2 8.51 11.41 16.34
C LYS A 2 7.40 10.73 15.54
N SER A 3 6.19 11.28 15.57
CA SER A 3 5.01 10.75 14.88
C SER A 3 4.12 11.91 14.43
N PHE A 4 3.27 11.68 13.43
CA PHE A 4 2.23 12.62 13.01
C PHE A 4 1.06 12.69 14.02
N LEU A 5 0.91 11.71 14.89
CA LEU A 5 -0.13 11.66 15.92
C LEU A 5 0.22 12.54 17.12
N THR A 6 -0.77 13.22 17.68
CA THR A 6 -0.60 13.91 18.96
C THR A 6 -0.65 12.90 20.12
N GLU A 7 -0.14 13.28 21.29
CA GLU A 7 -0.20 12.44 22.49
C GLU A 7 -1.63 12.04 22.85
N GLN A 8 -2.58 12.96 22.73
CA GLN A 8 -3.99 12.69 22.99
C GLN A 8 -4.59 11.70 21.98
N GLN A 9 -4.21 11.80 20.70
CA GLN A 9 -4.62 10.83 19.67
C GLN A 9 -4.07 9.43 19.98
N ILE A 10 -2.79 9.34 20.35
CA ILE A 10 -2.16 8.08 20.77
C ILE A 10 -2.91 7.49 21.97
N ARG A 11 -3.23 8.33 22.97
CA ARG A 11 -3.95 7.88 24.17
C ARG A 11 -5.35 7.33 23.84
N ILE A 12 -6.09 8.00 22.97
CA ILE A 12 -7.41 7.53 22.51
C ILE A 12 -7.27 6.17 21.81
N LEU A 13 -6.33 6.03 20.87
CA LEU A 13 -6.11 4.77 20.15
C LEU A 13 -5.71 3.62 21.09
N GLN A 14 -4.88 3.89 22.11
CA GLN A 14 -4.53 2.90 23.13
C GLN A 14 -5.75 2.41 23.92
N LEU A 15 -6.68 3.30 24.27
CA LEU A 15 -7.89 2.93 24.99
C LEU A 15 -8.87 2.17 24.08
N ARG A 16 -8.96 2.55 22.80
CA ARG A 16 -9.73 1.81 21.79
C ARG A 16 -9.19 0.39 21.59
N ALA A 17 -7.87 0.21 21.56
CA ALA A 17 -7.23 -1.11 21.48
C ALA A 17 -7.54 -2.01 22.70
N LYS A 18 -7.87 -1.41 23.85
CA LYS A 18 -8.35 -2.12 25.06
C LYS A 18 -9.85 -2.42 25.05
N GLY A 19 -10.56 -2.06 23.98
CA GLY A 19 -11.99 -2.33 23.81
C GLY A 19 -12.94 -1.25 24.33
N LEU A 20 -12.44 -0.12 24.85
CA LEU A 20 -13.30 0.93 25.40
C LEU A 20 -14.10 1.66 24.31
N LYS A 21 -15.34 2.03 24.64
CA LYS A 21 -16.21 2.89 23.84
C LYS A 21 -15.78 4.35 23.97
N GLN A 22 -16.13 5.16 22.98
CA GLN A 22 -15.81 6.60 22.98
C GLN A 22 -16.39 7.34 24.20
N SER A 23 -17.54 6.92 24.73
CA SER A 23 -18.14 7.50 25.94
C SER A 23 -17.29 7.23 27.18
N GLU A 24 -16.84 5.99 27.37
CA GLU A 24 -15.97 5.60 28.50
C GLU A 24 -14.62 6.32 28.42
N ILE A 25 -14.08 6.48 27.20
CA ILE A 25 -12.86 7.26 26.97
C ILE A 25 -13.08 8.73 27.31
N ALA A 26 -14.23 9.30 26.96
CA ALA A 26 -14.56 10.68 27.26
C ALA A 26 -14.63 10.94 28.76
N GLU A 27 -15.26 10.04 29.52
CA GLU A 27 -15.28 10.07 30.98
C GLU A 27 -13.88 9.98 31.57
N LEU A 28 -13.05 9.01 31.12
CA LEU A 28 -11.68 8.83 31.60
C LEU A 28 -10.75 10.02 31.30
N LEU A 29 -10.96 10.69 30.16
CA LEU A 29 -10.12 11.81 29.73
C LEU A 29 -10.69 13.18 30.13
N GLY A 30 -11.82 13.21 30.85
CA GLY A 30 -12.46 14.47 31.27
C GLY A 30 -12.85 15.37 30.10
N THR A 31 -13.35 14.79 29.01
CA THR A 31 -13.71 15.52 27.78
C THR A 31 -15.06 15.05 27.23
N SER A 32 -15.54 15.65 26.14
CA SER A 32 -16.81 15.25 25.52
C SER A 32 -16.63 14.05 24.59
N ARG A 33 -17.66 13.18 24.48
CA ARG A 33 -17.70 12.09 23.50
C ARG A 33 -17.47 12.60 22.07
N ALA A 34 -18.02 13.76 21.74
CA ALA A 34 -17.85 14.40 20.44
C ALA A 34 -16.37 14.73 20.17
N ASN A 35 -15.65 15.28 21.15
CA ASN A 35 -14.23 15.56 21.03
C ASN A 35 -13.40 14.27 20.82
N VAL A 36 -13.69 13.20 21.58
CA VAL A 36 -13.05 11.89 21.40
C VAL A 36 -13.27 11.38 19.97
N SER A 37 -14.51 11.43 19.48
CA SER A 37 -14.83 10.97 18.13
C SER A 37 -14.07 11.74 17.04
N ILE A 38 -13.96 13.07 17.17
CA ILE A 38 -13.23 13.91 16.22
C ILE A 38 -11.73 13.57 16.25
N LEU A 39 -11.15 13.43 17.44
CA LEU A 39 -9.73 13.13 17.59
C LEU A 39 -9.37 11.73 17.10
N GLU A 40 -10.20 10.72 17.39
CA GLU A 40 -10.06 9.36 16.88
C GLU A 40 -10.11 9.35 15.34
N HIS A 41 -11.13 9.98 14.76
CA HIS A 41 -11.26 10.05 13.31
C HIS A 41 -10.04 10.68 12.65
N ARG A 42 -9.59 11.86 13.13
CA ARG A 42 -8.38 12.53 12.62
C ARG A 42 -7.12 11.68 12.82
N ALA A 43 -7.05 10.87 13.88
CA ALA A 43 -5.92 9.98 14.10
C ALA A 43 -5.88 8.88 13.05
N LEU A 44 -7.03 8.25 12.77
CA LEU A 44 -7.18 7.22 11.74
C LEU A 44 -6.89 7.79 10.35
N GLU A 45 -7.36 8.99 10.03
CA GLU A 45 -7.02 9.69 8.77
C GLU A 45 -5.51 9.93 8.62
N LYS A 46 -4.81 10.32 9.70
CA LYS A 46 -3.36 10.50 9.67
C LYS A 46 -2.62 9.18 9.44
N ILE A 47 -3.08 8.10 10.08
CA ILE A 47 -2.50 6.76 9.88
C ILE A 47 -2.69 6.32 8.44
N GLU A 48 -3.89 6.50 7.89
CA GLU A 48 -4.21 6.15 6.52
C GLU A 48 -3.36 6.94 5.52
N LYS A 49 -3.24 8.26 5.71
CA LYS A 49 -2.36 9.10 4.88
C LYS A 49 -0.90 8.66 4.97
N ALA A 50 -0.39 8.41 6.17
CA ALA A 50 0.99 7.97 6.35
C ALA A 50 1.25 6.60 5.68
N ARG A 51 0.30 5.66 5.79
CA ARG A 51 0.35 4.36 5.12
C ARG A 51 0.40 4.54 3.60
N ASN A 52 -0.47 5.39 3.04
CA ASN A 52 -0.47 5.67 1.60
C ASN A 52 0.82 6.36 1.14
N THR A 53 1.35 7.31 1.93
CA THR A 53 2.66 7.93 1.65
C THR A 53 3.78 6.90 1.58
N LEU A 54 3.81 5.92 2.49
CA LEU A 54 4.82 4.86 2.46
C LEU A 54 4.67 3.97 1.21
N ILE A 55 3.44 3.58 0.86
CA ILE A 55 3.18 2.77 -0.35
C ILE A 55 3.60 3.52 -1.62
N ILE A 56 3.27 4.81 -1.72
CA ILE A 56 3.68 5.67 -2.84
C ILE A 56 5.21 5.72 -2.93
N TRP A 57 5.89 5.92 -1.79
CA TRP A 57 7.36 5.92 -1.75
C TRP A 57 7.95 4.56 -2.14
N GLU A 58 7.41 3.45 -1.63
CA GLU A 58 7.84 2.09 -1.99
C GLU A 58 7.63 1.83 -3.49
N GLN A 59 6.53 2.30 -4.08
CA GLN A 59 6.24 2.16 -5.49
C GLN A 59 7.20 2.98 -6.36
N ILE A 60 7.48 4.25 -6.01
CA ILE A 60 8.46 5.10 -6.69
C ILE A 60 9.85 4.44 -6.70
N ASN A 61 10.22 3.81 -5.59
CA ASN A 61 11.52 3.15 -5.43
C ASN A 61 11.48 1.64 -5.75
N SER A 62 10.40 1.14 -6.36
CA SER A 62 10.28 -0.27 -6.72
C SER A 62 11.36 -0.69 -7.72
N LYS A 63 11.78 -1.95 -7.67
CA LYS A 63 12.68 -2.50 -8.69
C LYS A 63 11.93 -2.71 -10.01
N ILE A 64 10.69 -3.15 -9.91
CA ILE A 64 9.79 -3.44 -11.03
C ILE A 64 8.36 -3.18 -10.61
N SER A 65 7.55 -2.65 -11.54
CA SER A 65 6.11 -2.45 -11.38
C SER A 65 5.39 -2.87 -12.65
N ILE A 66 4.22 -3.50 -12.55
CA ILE A 66 3.29 -3.71 -13.66
C ILE A 66 1.92 -3.18 -13.29
N GLU A 67 1.23 -2.60 -14.27
CA GLU A 67 -0.17 -2.28 -14.13
C GLU A 67 -1.02 -3.51 -14.43
N VAL A 68 -2.08 -3.71 -13.67
CA VAL A 68 -3.11 -4.71 -13.91
C VAL A 68 -4.42 -3.96 -14.10
N LYS A 69 -5.02 -4.10 -15.27
CA LYS A 69 -6.30 -3.47 -15.61
C LYS A 69 -7.46 -4.33 -15.14
N LYS A 70 -8.55 -3.66 -14.85
CA LYS A 70 -9.85 -4.30 -14.61
C LYS A 70 -10.17 -5.27 -15.75
N GLY A 71 -10.57 -6.49 -15.37
CA GLY A 71 -10.90 -7.55 -16.31
C GLY A 71 -9.73 -8.48 -16.66
N GLU A 72 -8.49 -8.14 -16.29
CA GLU A 72 -7.36 -9.07 -16.45
C GLU A 72 -7.53 -10.31 -15.55
N ASP A 73 -7.11 -11.46 -16.08
CA ASP A 73 -7.13 -12.74 -15.37
C ASP A 73 -5.87 -12.90 -14.51
N ILE A 74 -6.05 -13.30 -13.25
CA ILE A 74 -5.00 -13.50 -12.26
C ILE A 74 -3.86 -14.39 -12.78
N PHE A 75 -4.14 -15.39 -13.61
CA PHE A 75 -3.15 -16.32 -14.13
C PHE A 75 -2.22 -15.69 -15.19
N THR A 76 -2.63 -14.57 -15.80
CA THR A 76 -1.79 -13.85 -16.78
C THR A 76 -0.82 -12.84 -16.15
N ILE A 77 -1.09 -12.44 -14.90
CA ILE A 77 -0.31 -11.41 -14.19
C ILE A 77 1.14 -11.85 -13.90
N PRO A 78 1.42 -13.09 -13.45
CA PRO A 78 2.80 -13.54 -13.23
C PRO A 78 3.65 -13.47 -14.50
N ASP A 79 3.13 -13.90 -15.64
CA ASP A 79 3.86 -13.88 -16.91
C ASP A 79 4.22 -12.44 -17.31
N LYS A 80 3.30 -11.49 -17.11
CA LYS A 80 3.53 -10.06 -17.32
C LYS A 80 4.65 -9.52 -16.42
N LEU A 81 4.67 -9.95 -15.16
CA LEU A 81 5.69 -9.55 -14.18
C LEU A 81 7.07 -10.11 -14.57
N PHE A 82 7.17 -11.41 -14.86
CA PHE A 82 8.42 -12.05 -15.23
C PHE A 82 9.00 -11.47 -16.52
N LYS A 83 8.16 -11.26 -17.54
CA LYS A 83 8.59 -10.64 -18.80
C LYS A 83 9.24 -9.27 -18.55
N LYS A 84 8.62 -8.42 -17.74
CA LYS A 84 9.17 -7.11 -17.42
C LYS A 84 10.41 -7.20 -16.52
N ALA A 85 10.51 -8.22 -15.67
CA ALA A 85 11.69 -8.46 -14.86
C ALA A 85 12.89 -8.86 -15.73
N ASP A 86 12.67 -9.71 -16.73
CA ASP A 86 13.67 -10.11 -17.70
C ASP A 86 14.16 -8.91 -18.53
N GLU A 87 13.24 -8.06 -19.01
CA GLU A 87 13.57 -6.81 -19.71
C GLU A 87 14.49 -5.89 -18.88
N LEU A 88 14.27 -5.83 -17.57
CA LEU A 88 15.04 -5.01 -16.64
C LEU A 88 16.23 -5.75 -16.00
N LYS A 89 16.44 -7.04 -16.32
CA LYS A 89 17.44 -7.93 -15.71
C LYS A 89 17.35 -8.02 -14.18
N ILE A 90 16.13 -8.08 -13.66
CA ILE A 90 15.82 -8.18 -12.23
C ILE A 90 15.38 -9.60 -11.91
N LYS A 91 15.92 -10.19 -10.84
CA LYS A 91 15.45 -11.49 -10.35
C LYS A 91 14.22 -11.28 -9.47
N VAL A 92 13.11 -11.95 -9.79
CA VAL A 92 11.93 -12.02 -8.93
C VAL A 92 12.07 -13.26 -8.02
N PRO A 93 12.17 -13.10 -6.68
CA PRO A 93 12.36 -14.22 -5.77
C PRO A 93 11.03 -14.91 -5.38
N TYR A 94 10.09 -14.97 -6.30
CA TYR A 94 8.78 -15.60 -6.11
C TYR A 94 8.46 -16.49 -7.30
N SER A 95 7.88 -17.64 -7.02
CA SER A 95 7.26 -18.51 -8.00
C SER A 95 5.90 -17.97 -8.46
N THR A 96 5.41 -18.47 -9.60
CA THR A 96 4.05 -18.17 -10.09
C THR A 96 2.98 -18.44 -9.03
N ALA A 97 3.10 -19.55 -8.29
CA ALA A 97 2.13 -19.93 -7.26
C ALA A 97 2.12 -18.93 -6.08
N GLU A 98 3.29 -18.45 -5.65
CA GLU A 98 3.41 -17.45 -4.60
C GLU A 98 2.86 -16.08 -5.03
N ILE A 99 3.10 -15.69 -6.29
CA ILE A 99 2.52 -14.45 -6.85
C ILE A 99 0.99 -14.55 -6.88
N ILE A 100 0.43 -15.68 -7.31
CA ILE A 100 -1.02 -15.90 -7.35
C ILE A 100 -1.60 -15.87 -5.93
N ALA A 101 -0.98 -16.57 -4.97
CA ALA A 101 -1.43 -16.58 -3.58
C ALA A 101 -1.44 -15.16 -2.99
N PHE A 102 -0.39 -14.39 -3.25
CA PHE A 102 -0.29 -12.98 -2.85
C PHE A 102 -1.42 -12.12 -3.45
N LEU A 103 -1.72 -12.32 -4.74
CA LEU A 103 -2.79 -11.62 -5.45
C LEU A 103 -4.17 -11.96 -4.88
N VAL A 104 -4.45 -13.23 -4.57
CA VAL A 104 -5.72 -13.64 -3.94
C VAL A 104 -5.94 -12.97 -2.58
N GLU A 105 -4.87 -12.80 -1.80
CA GLU A 105 -4.96 -12.25 -0.45
C GLU A 105 -5.03 -10.71 -0.42
N HIS A 106 -4.32 -10.03 -1.34
CA HIS A 106 -4.09 -8.59 -1.24
C HIS A 106 -4.69 -7.76 -2.39
N ALA A 107 -4.99 -8.38 -3.52
CA ALA A 107 -5.48 -7.67 -4.70
C ALA A 107 -7.02 -7.57 -4.70
N PRO A 108 -7.59 -6.56 -5.39
CA PRO A 108 -9.04 -6.48 -5.60
C PRO A 108 -9.49 -7.49 -6.67
N ILE A 109 -9.35 -8.77 -6.36
CA ILE A 109 -9.72 -9.91 -7.22
C ILE A 109 -10.91 -10.63 -6.61
N ASP A 110 -11.76 -11.14 -7.48
CA ASP A 110 -12.91 -11.96 -7.14
C ASP A 110 -13.00 -13.06 -8.19
N ASP A 111 -13.13 -14.29 -7.71
CA ASP A 111 -12.78 -15.53 -8.40
C ASP A 111 -11.37 -15.50 -9.01
N ARG A 112 -11.24 -14.91 -10.20
CA ARG A 112 -10.01 -14.87 -11.02
C ARG A 112 -9.79 -13.53 -11.72
N ILE A 113 -10.72 -12.59 -11.56
CA ILE A 113 -10.77 -11.37 -12.38
C ILE A 113 -10.48 -10.15 -11.52
N ALA A 114 -9.56 -9.31 -11.99
CA ALA A 114 -9.32 -8.00 -11.41
C ALA A 114 -10.58 -7.11 -11.50
N LYS A 115 -11.12 -6.66 -10.36
CA LYS A 115 -12.34 -5.85 -10.33
C LYS A 115 -12.12 -4.37 -10.58
N ARG A 116 -10.89 -3.90 -10.39
CA ARG A 116 -10.43 -2.54 -10.63
C ARG A 116 -8.94 -2.55 -10.96
N ASP A 117 -8.46 -1.43 -11.48
CA ASP A 117 -7.06 -1.23 -11.82
C ASP A 117 -6.20 -1.17 -10.55
N PHE A 118 -5.03 -1.81 -10.59
CA PHE A 118 -4.03 -1.74 -9.53
C PHE A 118 -2.63 -1.96 -10.08
N THR A 119 -1.62 -1.61 -9.28
CA THR A 119 -0.21 -1.86 -9.61
C THR A 119 0.33 -2.98 -8.74
N LEU A 120 0.90 -4.01 -9.36
CA LEU A 120 1.72 -5.02 -8.67
C LEU A 120 3.19 -4.61 -8.83
N PHE A 121 3.92 -4.53 -7.73
CA PHE A 121 5.33 -4.15 -7.77
C PHE A 121 6.19 -4.91 -6.76
N LEU A 122 7.48 -4.97 -7.05
CA LEU A 122 8.52 -5.49 -6.18
C LEU A 122 9.29 -4.31 -5.58
N ASP A 123 9.24 -4.13 -4.27
CA ASP A 123 9.92 -3.02 -3.61
C ASP A 123 11.46 -3.19 -3.59
N ALA A 124 12.16 -2.22 -3.00
CA ALA A 124 13.62 -2.24 -2.91
C ALA A 124 14.17 -3.43 -2.08
N GLN A 125 13.34 -4.07 -1.25
CA GLN A 125 13.66 -5.21 -0.40
C GLN A 125 13.15 -6.54 -0.99
N ASP A 126 12.78 -6.56 -2.26
CA ASP A 126 12.25 -7.73 -2.95
C ASP A 126 10.93 -8.25 -2.37
N ARG A 127 10.09 -7.38 -1.80
CA ARG A 127 8.76 -7.75 -1.31
C ARG A 127 7.70 -7.38 -2.34
N LEU A 128 6.76 -8.30 -2.59
CA LEU A 128 5.58 -8.00 -3.39
C LEU A 128 4.64 -7.03 -2.66
N LYS A 129 4.14 -6.05 -3.41
CA LYS A 129 3.24 -4.99 -2.92
C LYS A 129 2.18 -4.68 -3.96
N ILE A 130 1.04 -4.22 -3.48
CA ILE A 130 -0.06 -3.71 -4.32
C ILE A 130 -0.37 -2.29 -3.91
N SER A 131 -0.58 -1.44 -4.89
CA SER A 131 -1.12 -0.10 -4.72
C SER A 131 -2.28 0.12 -5.68
N GLU A 132 -3.15 1.07 -5.33
CA GLU A 132 -4.07 1.61 -6.33
C GLU A 132 -3.28 2.28 -7.45
N CYS A 133 -3.81 2.28 -8.67
CA CYS A 133 -3.23 2.96 -9.81
C CYS A 133 -3.30 4.49 -9.59
N LEU A 134 -2.38 5.02 -8.80
CA LEU A 134 -2.32 6.43 -8.39
C LEU A 134 -1.29 7.24 -9.18
N LEU A 135 -0.39 6.55 -9.89
CA LEU A 135 0.76 7.14 -10.54
C LEU A 135 0.76 6.68 -12.00
N GLU A 136 0.60 7.63 -12.92
CA GLU A 136 0.81 7.42 -14.34
C GLU A 136 2.31 7.17 -14.59
N ASP A 137 2.61 6.11 -15.35
CA ASP A 137 3.86 5.88 -16.08
C ASP A 137 5.20 6.12 -15.35
N ILE A 138 5.35 5.56 -14.14
CA ILE A 138 6.63 5.53 -13.41
C ILE A 138 7.77 4.96 -14.28
N ASP A 139 7.47 4.01 -15.17
CA ASP A 139 8.45 3.38 -16.03
C ASP A 139 8.95 4.30 -17.16
N GLU A 140 8.14 5.24 -17.65
CA GLU A 140 8.60 6.27 -18.60
C GLU A 140 9.53 7.26 -17.90
N ILE A 141 9.16 7.70 -16.69
CA ILE A 141 10.00 8.56 -15.87
C ILE A 141 11.35 7.88 -15.57
N ARG A 142 11.35 6.57 -15.27
CA ARG A 142 12.58 5.79 -15.04
C ARG A 142 13.45 5.64 -16.28
N LYS A 143 12.84 5.36 -17.44
CA LYS A 143 13.57 5.27 -18.72
C LYS A 143 14.28 6.59 -19.01
N ASN A 144 13.57 7.71 -18.85
CA ASN A 144 14.11 9.05 -19.07
C ASN A 144 15.25 9.37 -18.08
N TYR A 145 15.09 9.05 -16.79
CA TYR A 145 16.12 9.31 -15.79
C TYR A 145 17.39 8.47 -16.01
N ARG A 146 17.27 7.17 -16.37
CA ARG A 146 18.42 6.32 -16.70
C ARG A 146 19.11 6.75 -18.00
N SER A 147 18.38 7.30 -18.97
CA SER A 147 18.99 7.85 -20.18
C SER A 147 19.73 9.17 -19.94
N GLU A 148 19.26 9.99 -19.00
CA GLU A 148 19.91 11.26 -18.66
C GLU A 148 21.09 11.10 -17.70
N ASN A 149 21.13 10.02 -16.91
CA ASN A 149 22.21 9.71 -15.97
C ASN A 149 22.64 8.23 -16.08
N PRO A 150 23.40 7.86 -17.14
CA PRO A 150 23.97 6.52 -17.24
C PRO A 150 25.03 6.30 -16.15
N ILE A 151 24.98 5.12 -15.51
CA ILE A 151 25.96 4.65 -14.51
C ILE A 151 27.34 4.50 -15.14
#